data_AF-A0A1V4TBB2-F1
#
_entry.id   AF-A0A1V4TBB2-F1
#
_cell.length_a   1.000
_cell.length_b   1.000
_cell.length_c   1.000
_cell.angle_alpha   90.00
_cell.angle_beta   90.00
_cell.angle_gamma   90.00
#
_symmetry.space_group_name_H-M   'P 1'
#
loop_
_entity.id
_entity.type
_entity.pdbx_description
1 polymer ?
#
loop_
_entity_poly.entity_id
_entity_poly.type
_entity_poly.pdbx_seq_one_letter_code
_entity_poly.pdbx_strand_id
1 'polypeptide(L)'
;MLVDDYFPVAMFALVALLIPAIAIIMGKLFRPTKQAEMRDTTYECGERPIGVAQIQFHVQFYIYAIIFVAFDILTVFLIVWAMAFEGLSDIANIAAITFLVILLAGVYYSLKKERILWI
;
A
#
# COMPACT_ATOMS: atom_id res chain seq x y z
N MET A 1 -13.74 -23.46 17.29
CA MET A 1 -13.97 -22.02 17.56
C MET A 1 -13.08 -21.17 16.68
N LEU A 2 -11.82 -20.86 17.04
CA LEU A 2 -10.95 -20.03 16.17
C LEU A 2 -10.71 -20.64 14.77
N VAL A 3 -10.45 -21.95 14.69
CA VAL A 3 -10.22 -22.61 13.39
C VAL A 3 -11.46 -22.50 12.50
N ASP A 4 -12.66 -22.66 13.08
CA ASP A 4 -13.92 -22.60 12.32
C ASP A 4 -14.22 -21.18 11.81
N ASP A 5 -13.83 -20.14 12.56
CA ASP A 5 -14.03 -18.74 12.19
C ASP A 5 -13.05 -18.26 11.12
N TYR A 6 -11.78 -18.71 11.18
CA TYR A 6 -10.74 -18.32 10.22
C TYR A 6 -10.64 -19.24 9.00
N PHE A 7 -11.19 -20.45 9.05
CA PHE A 7 -11.16 -21.39 7.93
C PHE A 7 -11.83 -20.84 6.66
N PRO A 8 -13.02 -20.18 6.71
CA PRO A 8 -13.61 -19.52 5.54
C PRO A 8 -12.71 -18.43 4.96
N VAL A 9 -12.03 -17.65 5.79
CA VAL A 9 -11.11 -16.59 5.36
C VAL A 9 -9.89 -17.18 4.66
N ALA A 10 -9.29 -18.23 5.23
CA ALA A 10 -8.16 -18.91 4.64
C ALA A 10 -8.53 -19.58 3.30
N MET A 11 -9.71 -20.22 3.24
CA MET A 11 -10.23 -20.81 2.02
C MET A 11 -10.49 -19.75 0.94
N PHE A 12 -11.09 -18.61 1.33
CA PHE A 12 -11.31 -17.49 0.42
C PHE A 12 -9.99 -16.93 -0.12
N ALA A 13 -8.99 -16.70 0.75
CA ALA A 13 -7.67 -16.24 0.34
C ALA A 13 -6.99 -17.22 -0.64
N LEU A 14 -7.08 -18.52 -0.36
CA LEU A 14 -6.57 -19.57 -1.25
C LEU A 14 -7.23 -19.48 -2.64
N VAL A 15 -8.56 -19.46 -2.69
CA VAL A 15 -9.31 -19.39 -3.95
C VAL A 15 -9.01 -18.08 -4.70
N ALA A 16 -8.95 -16.96 -3.99
CA ALA A 16 -8.64 -15.65 -4.55
C ALA A 16 -7.24 -15.59 -5.19
N LEU A 17 -6.27 -16.35 -4.68
CA LEU A 17 -4.93 -16.48 -5.27
C LEU A 17 -4.88 -17.52 -6.40
N LEU A 18 -5.65 -18.61 -6.28
CA LEU A 18 -5.68 -19.68 -7.28
C LEU A 18 -6.32 -19.23 -8.60
N ILE A 19 -7.41 -18.46 -8.56
CA ILE A 19 -8.10 -18.00 -9.76
C ILE A 19 -7.17 -17.23 -10.72
N PRO A 20 -6.46 -16.15 -10.31
CA PRO A 20 -5.55 -15.44 -11.20
C PRO A 20 -4.35 -16.30 -11.61
N ALA A 21 -3.85 -17.17 -10.74
CA ALA A 21 -2.77 -18.09 -11.10
C ALA A 21 -3.20 -19.06 -12.22
N ILE A 22 -4.38 -19.68 -12.09
CA ILE A 22 -4.96 -20.55 -13.12
C ILE A 22 -5.21 -19.76 -14.40
N ALA A 23 -5.76 -18.56 -14.31
CA ALA A 23 -6.01 -17.71 -15.47
C ALA A 23 -4.71 -17.38 -16.24
N ILE A 24 -3.62 -17.06 -15.53
CA ILE A 24 -2.30 -16.81 -16.14
C ILE A 24 -1.75 -18.09 -16.79
N ILE A 25 -1.86 -19.24 -16.12
CA ILE A 25 -1.39 -20.53 -16.64
C ILE A 25 -2.17 -20.93 -17.90
N MET A 26 -3.49 -20.84 -17.85
CA MET A 26 -4.38 -21.12 -18.99
C MET A 26 -4.09 -20.14 -20.14
N GLY A 27 -3.96 -18.85 -19.84
CA GLY A 27 -3.57 -17.84 -20.82
C GLY A 27 -2.23 -18.17 -21.49
N LYS A 28 -1.24 -18.65 -20.73
CA LYS A 28 0.06 -19.08 -21.28
C LYS A 28 -0.06 -20.36 -22.13
N LEU A 29 -0.88 -21.32 -21.71
CA LEU A 29 -1.05 -22.61 -22.40
C LEU A 29 -1.79 -22.48 -23.73
N PHE A 30 -2.85 -21.67 -23.78
CA PHE A 30 -3.70 -21.52 -24.97
C PHE A 30 -3.29 -20.39 -25.91
N ARG A 31 -2.40 -19.48 -25.48
CA ARG A 31 -1.97 -18.37 -26.34
C ARG A 31 -1.05 -18.87 -27.46
N PRO A 32 -1.28 -18.46 -28.73
CA PRO A 32 -0.34 -18.72 -29.80
C PRO A 32 1.00 -18.06 -29.48
N THR A 33 2.04 -18.88 -29.34
CA THR A 33 3.39 -18.41 -29.02
C THR A 33 4.13 -18.16 -30.33
N LYS A 34 4.31 -16.87 -30.68
CA LYS A 34 5.19 -16.46 -31.78
C LYS A 34 6.37 -15.71 -31.17
N GLN A 35 7.49 -16.40 -31.07
CA GLN A 35 8.77 -15.81 -30.69
C GLN A 35 9.23 -14.92 -31.85
N ALA A 36 9.38 -13.63 -31.59
CA ALA A 36 9.91 -12.68 -32.54
C ALA A 36 10.77 -11.71 -31.76
N GLU A 37 11.99 -11.47 -32.23
CA GLU A 37 13.02 -10.69 -31.54
C GLU A 37 12.52 -9.29 -31.13
N MET A 38 11.70 -8.64 -31.96
CA MET A 38 11.10 -7.33 -31.66
C MET A 38 10.00 -7.35 -30.58
N ARG A 39 9.46 -8.51 -30.18
CA ARG A 39 8.43 -8.58 -29.12
C ARG A 39 9.02 -8.54 -27.72
N ASP A 40 10.28 -8.92 -27.59
CA ASP A 40 10.98 -9.02 -26.31
C ASP A 40 11.85 -7.78 -26.04
N THR A 41 11.76 -6.76 -26.90
CA THR A 41 12.41 -5.45 -26.73
C THR A 41 11.47 -4.45 -26.04
N THR A 42 12.03 -3.53 -25.25
CA THR A 42 11.29 -2.41 -24.66
C THR A 42 10.61 -1.56 -25.74
N TYR A 43 9.38 -1.13 -25.46
CA TYR A 43 8.64 -0.22 -26.33
C TYR A 43 9.24 1.20 -26.31
N GLU A 44 9.68 1.70 -27.46
CA GLU A 44 10.27 3.05 -27.62
C GLU A 44 9.73 3.73 -28.89
N CYS A 45 8.41 3.82 -29.03
CA CYS A 45 7.72 4.48 -30.17
C CYS A 45 8.15 4.03 -31.58
N GLY A 46 8.72 2.83 -31.71
CA GLY A 46 9.20 2.26 -32.98
C GLY A 46 10.71 2.34 -33.19
N GLU A 47 11.45 2.99 -32.28
CA GLU A 47 12.91 3.06 -32.31
C GLU A 47 13.57 2.05 -31.37
N ARG A 48 14.88 1.89 -31.50
CA ARG A 48 15.67 1.09 -30.55
C ARG A 48 15.96 1.94 -29.30
N PRO A 49 15.73 1.44 -28.08
CA PRO A 49 16.05 2.17 -26.87
C PRO A 49 17.56 2.47 -26.82
N ILE A 50 17.90 3.74 -26.62
CA ILE A 50 19.29 4.22 -26.54
C ILE A 50 19.58 4.60 -25.08
N GLY A 51 20.66 4.06 -24.54
CA GLY A 51 21.13 4.37 -23.20
C GLY A 51 20.42 3.58 -22.10
N VAL A 52 20.69 3.98 -20.86
CA VAL A 52 20.06 3.43 -19.67
C VAL A 52 18.86 4.29 -19.29
N ALA A 53 17.74 3.66 -18.93
CA ALA A 53 16.56 4.36 -18.40
C ALA A 53 16.84 4.89 -16.98
N GLN A 54 17.71 5.88 -16.87
CA GLN A 54 18.00 6.58 -15.61
C GLN A 54 17.00 7.70 -15.43
N ILE A 55 15.91 7.37 -14.77
CA ILE A 55 14.94 8.34 -14.28
C ILE A 55 15.47 8.85 -12.93
N GLN A 56 15.54 10.17 -12.77
CA GLN A 56 15.71 10.75 -11.45
C GLN A 56 14.43 10.51 -10.64
N PHE A 57 14.46 9.49 -9.78
CA PHE A 57 13.36 9.26 -8.86
C PHE A 57 13.24 10.45 -7.92
N HIS A 58 12.09 11.10 -7.98
CA HIS A 58 11.83 12.27 -7.16
C HIS A 58 11.68 11.79 -5.71
N VAL A 59 12.38 12.44 -4.77
CA VAL A 59 12.33 12.11 -3.34
C VAL A 59 10.92 12.19 -2.75
N GLN A 60 10.00 12.85 -3.44
CA GLN A 60 8.58 12.97 -3.07
C GLN A 60 7.92 11.62 -2.78
N PHE A 61 8.20 10.57 -3.58
CA PHE A 61 7.61 9.24 -3.35
C PHE A 61 8.03 8.63 -2.01
N TYR A 62 9.28 8.85 -1.62
CA TYR A 62 9.81 8.41 -0.33
C TYR A 62 9.14 9.14 0.84
N ILE A 63 8.94 10.45 0.68
CA ILE A 63 8.29 11.28 1.70
C ILE A 63 6.82 10.86 1.89
N TYR A 64 6.09 10.62 0.80
CA TYR A 64 4.73 10.06 0.87
C TYR A 64 4.67 8.72 1.60
N ALA A 65 5.63 7.83 1.35
CA ALA A 65 5.70 6.54 2.04
C ALA A 65 5.90 6.70 3.56
N ILE A 66 6.76 7.62 4.00
CA ILE A 66 6.96 7.89 5.44
C ILE A 66 5.68 8.43 6.08
N ILE A 67 5.01 9.40 5.45
CA ILE A 67 3.75 9.95 5.99
C ILE A 67 2.68 8.88 6.05
N PHE A 68 2.57 8.06 5.01
CA PHE A 68 1.62 6.95 4.99
C PHE A 68 1.85 5.99 6.16
N VAL A 69 3.09 5.57 6.39
CA VAL A 69 3.45 4.68 7.52
C VAL A 69 3.16 5.34 8.87
N ALA A 70 3.44 6.64 9.03
CA ALA A 70 3.12 7.36 10.25
C ALA A 70 1.60 7.43 10.51
N PHE A 71 0.80 7.64 9.47
CA PHE A 71 -0.66 7.65 9.55
C PHE A 71 -1.25 6.26 9.79
N ASP A 72 -0.65 5.21 9.24
CA ASP A 72 -1.05 3.82 9.49
C ASP A 72 -0.89 3.46 10.97
N ILE A 73 0.25 3.81 11.57
CA ILE A 73 0.49 3.66 13.02
C ILE A 73 -0.56 4.43 13.84
N LEU A 74 -0.89 5.66 13.45
CA LEU A 74 -1.94 6.45 14.11
C LEU A 74 -3.29 5.72 14.08
N THR A 75 -3.63 5.09 12.95
CA THR A 75 -4.89 4.34 12.79
C THR A 75 -4.91 3.10 13.69
N VAL A 76 -3.80 2.39 13.82
CA VAL A 76 -3.68 1.26 14.77
C VAL A 76 -3.97 1.70 16.20
N PHE A 77 -3.40 2.82 16.65
CA PHE A 77 -3.69 3.36 17.99
C PHE A 77 -5.16 3.77 18.14
N LEU A 78 -5.75 4.36 17.10
CA LEU A 78 -7.16 4.76 17.11
C LEU A 78 -8.08 3.53 17.24
N ILE A 79 -7.81 2.45 16.51
CA ILE A 79 -8.60 1.20 16.59
C ILE A 79 -8.49 0.59 17.99
N VAL A 80 -7.28 0.49 18.56
CA VAL A 80 -7.08 -0.05 19.92
C VAL A 80 -7.83 0.79 20.94
N TRP A 81 -7.75 2.12 20.85
CA TRP A 81 -8.48 3.01 21.74
C TRP A 81 -10.00 2.88 21.57
N ALA A 82 -10.49 2.82 20.33
CA ALA A 82 -11.91 2.66 20.04
C ALA A 82 -12.49 1.35 20.61
N MET A 83 -11.74 0.25 20.52
CA MET A 83 -12.15 -1.03 21.11
C MET A 83 -12.18 -1.01 22.65
N ALA A 84 -11.34 -0.19 23.28
CA ALA A 84 -11.23 -0.09 24.74
C ALA A 84 -12.04 1.07 25.34
N PHE A 85 -12.69 1.89 24.53
CA PHE A 85 -13.26 3.19 24.90
C PHE A 85 -14.19 3.13 26.12
N GLU A 86 -15.10 2.16 26.16
CA GLU A 86 -16.08 2.00 27.26
C GLU A 86 -15.44 1.55 28.58
N GLY A 87 -14.27 0.90 28.53
CA GLY A 87 -13.56 0.39 29.71
C GLY A 87 -12.53 1.36 30.29
N LEU A 88 -12.31 2.50 29.63
CA LEU A 88 -11.31 3.49 30.01
C LEU A 88 -11.91 4.57 30.92
N SER A 89 -11.14 4.99 31.92
CA SER A 89 -11.49 6.19 32.71
C SER A 89 -11.47 7.45 31.82
N ASP A 90 -12.23 8.48 32.21
CA ASP A 90 -12.26 9.77 31.52
C ASP A 90 -10.86 10.39 31.35
N ILE A 91 -9.97 10.21 32.33
CA ILE A 91 -8.58 10.68 32.27
C ILE A 91 -7.81 9.99 31.14
N ALA A 92 -7.99 8.68 30.99
CA ALA A 92 -7.33 7.91 29.93
C ALA A 92 -7.88 8.30 28.54
N ASN A 93 -9.18 8.58 28.43
CA ASN A 93 -9.79 9.09 27.21
C ASN A 93 -9.28 10.48 26.82
N ILE A 94 -9.14 11.39 27.80
CA ILE A 94 -8.54 12.72 27.56
C ILE A 94 -7.08 12.59 27.12
N ALA A 95 -6.31 11.69 27.75
CA ALA A 95 -4.93 11.43 27.35
C ALA A 95 -4.83 10.87 25.92
N ALA A 96 -5.72 9.95 25.54
CA ALA A 96 -5.78 9.40 24.18
C ALA A 96 -6.13 10.47 23.14
N ILE A 97 -7.13 11.33 23.42
CA ILE A 97 -7.48 12.45 22.56
C ILE A 97 -6.29 13.41 22.42
N THR A 98 -5.62 13.74 23.52
CA THR A 98 -4.45 14.63 23.51
C THR A 98 -3.32 14.05 22.66
N PHE A 99 -3.04 12.75 22.81
CA PHE A 99 -2.07 12.03 21.99
C PHE A 99 -2.41 12.09 20.50
N LEU A 100 -3.68 11.84 20.14
CA LEU A 100 -4.14 11.91 18.75
C LEU A 100 -4.00 13.32 18.17
N VAL A 101 -4.34 14.37 18.93
CA VAL A 101 -4.19 15.77 18.49
C VAL A 101 -2.73 16.10 18.22
N ILE A 102 -1.80 15.66 19.06
CA ILE A 102 -0.36 15.88 18.86
C ILE A 102 0.12 15.20 17.57
N LEU A 103 -0.27 13.94 17.35
CA LEU A 103 0.11 13.23 16.13
C LEU A 103 -0.50 13.86 14.87
N LEU A 104 -1.78 14.23 14.91
CA LEU A 104 -2.44 14.93 13.79
C LEU A 104 -1.79 16.28 13.50
N ALA A 105 -1.34 17.01 14.52
CA ALA A 105 -0.58 18.24 14.32
C ALA A 105 0.76 18.00 13.62
N GLY A 106 1.46 16.91 13.96
CA GLY A 106 2.68 16.48 13.29
C GLY A 106 2.46 16.15 11.81
N VAL A 107 1.42 15.39 11.50
CA VAL A 107 1.04 15.05 10.11
C VAL A 107 0.60 16.30 9.35
N TYR A 108 -0.20 17.17 9.96
CA TYR A 108 -0.62 18.42 9.34
C TYR A 108 0.59 19.31 8.99
N TYR A 109 1.57 19.40 9.90
CA TYR A 109 2.82 20.13 9.66
C TYR A 109 3.61 19.53 8.49
N SER A 110 3.75 18.20 8.42
CA SER A 110 4.49 17.55 7.33
C SER A 110 3.83 17.80 5.97
N LEU A 111 2.50 17.66 5.89
CA LEU A 111 1.72 17.94 4.68
C LEU A 111 1.85 19.40 4.21
N LYS A 112 1.90 20.36 5.14
CA LYS A 112 2.09 21.78 4.80
C LYS A 112 3.50 22.04 4.23
N LYS A 113 4.52 21.36 4.75
CA LYS A 113 5.91 21.50 4.29
C LYS A 113 6.12 20.90 2.90
N GLU A 114 5.37 19.85 2.57
CA GLU A 114 5.41 19.19 1.27
C GLU A 114 4.76 19.95 0.12
N ARG A 115 3.86 20.90 0.39
CA ARG A 115 3.30 21.76 -0.66
C ARG A 115 4.35 22.51 -1.49
N ILE A 116 5.58 22.64 -0.99
CA ILE A 116 6.68 23.38 -1.61
C ILE A 116 7.53 22.48 -2.53
N LEU A 117 7.34 21.16 -2.49
CA LEU A 117 8.08 20.21 -3.34
C LEU A 117 7.48 20.02 -4.74
N TRP A 118 6.32 20.63 -5.01
CA TRP A 118 5.69 20.64 -6.33
C TRP A 118 6.31 21.74 -7.21
N ILE A 119 7.33 21.36 -7.97
CA ILE A 119 7.71 21.98 -9.26
C ILE A 119 7.89 20.83 -10.24
#